data_AF-A0A0F9ACQ4-F1
#
_entry.id   AF-A0A0F9ACQ4-F1
#
_cell.length_a   1.000
_cell.length_b   1.000
_cell.length_c   1.000
_cell.angle_alpha   90.00
_cell.angle_beta   90.00
_cell.angle_gamma   90.00
#
_symmetry.space_group_name_H-M   'P 1'
#
loop_
_entity.id
_entity.type
_entity.pdbx_description
1 polymer ?
#
loop_
_entity_poly.entity_id
_entity_poly.type
_entity_poly.pdbx_seq_one_letter_code
_entity_poly.pdbx_strand_id
1 'polypeptide(L)'
;MAWIEVHQGLRTHPKVRKLAKALDCDRNQAIGILTCLWLWAVDHKGKVDGCASEDISDACLWRGDSDQLVTSLKKTGWIDKNGEIHDWSQYGDKLLRKSRDRQAKYRKDNE
;
A
#
# COMPACT_ATOMS: atom_id res chain seq x y z
N MET A 1 -5.87 12.92 -10.14
CA MET A 1 -4.84 12.45 -9.19
C MET A 1 -5.47 12.13 -7.85
N ALA A 2 -5.21 10.95 -7.28
CA ALA A 2 -5.60 10.61 -5.92
C ALA A 2 -4.42 10.87 -4.98
N TRP A 3 -4.71 11.23 -3.73
CA TRP A 3 -3.70 11.35 -2.67
C TRP A 3 -4.04 10.30 -1.62
N ILE A 4 -3.02 9.72 -0.98
CA ILE A 4 -3.19 8.78 0.13
C ILE A 4 -2.94 9.48 1.47
N GLU A 5 -3.73 9.15 2.49
CA GLU A 5 -3.54 9.65 3.85
C GLU A 5 -2.57 8.73 4.60
N VAL A 6 -1.46 9.28 5.10
CA VAL A 6 -0.51 8.55 5.94
C VAL A 6 -0.52 9.15 7.34
N HIS A 7 -1.02 8.39 8.31
CA HIS A 7 -1.12 8.86 9.70
C HIS A 7 0.24 8.85 10.41
N GLN A 8 0.49 9.87 11.23
CA GLN A 8 1.76 10.03 11.97
C GLN A 8 2.18 8.81 12.81
N GLY A 9 1.21 8.00 13.25
CA GLY A 9 1.43 6.80 14.07
C GLY A 9 2.10 5.66 13.31
N LEU A 10 2.17 5.72 11.98
CA LEU A 10 2.83 4.70 11.17
C LEU A 10 4.31 4.52 11.56
N ARG A 11 5.01 5.63 11.88
CA ARG A 11 6.43 5.63 12.26
C ARG A 11 6.73 4.76 13.49
N THR A 12 5.78 4.67 14.41
CA THR A 12 5.91 3.93 15.68
C THR A 12 5.10 2.64 15.69
N HIS A 13 4.43 2.29 14.58
CA HIS A 13 3.50 1.18 14.54
C HIS A 13 4.21 -0.18 14.70
N PRO A 14 3.71 -1.09 15.57
CA PRO A 14 4.35 -2.39 15.79
C PRO A 14 4.48 -3.26 14.55
N LYS A 15 3.51 -3.24 13.62
CA LYS A 15 3.59 -3.99 12.35
C LYS A 15 4.71 -3.47 11.44
N VAL A 16 5.03 -2.16 11.48
CA VAL A 16 6.16 -1.59 10.70
C VAL A 16 7.48 -2.12 11.24
N ARG A 17 7.65 -2.12 12.58
CA ARG A 17 8.84 -2.71 13.22
C ARG A 17 8.99 -4.20 12.88
N LYS A 18 7.89 -4.96 12.86
CA LYS A 18 7.91 -6.38 12.49
C LYS A 18 8.28 -6.59 11.01
N LEU A 19 7.77 -5.75 10.11
CA LEU A 19 8.08 -5.80 8.69
C LEU A 19 9.55 -5.49 8.42
N ALA A 20 10.07 -4.40 9.01
CA ALA A 20 11.48 -4.03 8.92
C ALA A 20 12.41 -5.18 9.35
N LYS A 21 12.07 -5.86 10.47
CA LYS A 21 12.83 -7.03 10.94
C LYS A 21 12.73 -8.23 9.99
N ALA A 22 11.58 -8.45 9.36
CA ALA A 22 11.39 -9.59 8.44
C ALA A 22 12.12 -9.41 7.10
N LEU A 23 12.28 -8.16 6.67
CA LEU A 23 12.99 -7.76 5.45
C LEU A 23 14.47 -7.45 5.66
N ASP A 24 14.95 -7.53 6.91
CA ASP A 24 16.30 -7.10 7.30
C ASP A 24 16.64 -5.67 6.84
N CYS A 25 15.70 -4.75 7.02
CA CYS A 25 15.84 -3.35 6.63
C CYS A 25 15.54 -2.38 7.78
N ASP A 26 15.85 -1.10 7.56
CA ASP A 26 15.49 -0.06 8.51
C ASP A 26 13.99 0.32 8.42
N ARG A 27 13.49 1.00 9.45
CA ARG A 27 12.06 1.35 9.52
C ARG A 27 11.63 2.33 8.44
N ASN A 28 12.49 3.25 8.01
CA ASN A 28 12.16 4.21 6.98
C ASN A 28 11.98 3.50 5.64
N GLN A 29 12.84 2.52 5.34
CA GLN A 29 12.68 1.69 4.15
C GLN A 29 11.35 0.91 4.19
N ALA A 30 11.02 0.28 5.32
CA ALA A 30 9.73 -0.42 5.46
C ALA A 30 8.51 0.52 5.30
N ILE A 31 8.59 1.76 5.79
CA ILE A 31 7.54 2.78 5.58
C ILE A 31 7.46 3.18 4.11
N GLY A 32 8.59 3.34 3.43
CA GLY A 32 8.66 3.63 2.00
C GLY A 32 8.00 2.54 1.16
N ILE A 33 8.32 1.26 1.46
CA ILE A 33 7.70 0.09 0.84
C ILE A 33 6.18 0.13 0.99
N LEU A 34 5.67 0.33 2.21
CA LEU A 34 4.22 0.39 2.45
C LEU A 34 3.56 1.57 1.71
N THR A 35 4.22 2.72 1.69
CA THR A 35 3.70 3.91 1.01
C THR A 35 3.62 3.68 -0.50
N CYS A 36 4.64 3.08 -1.10
CA CYS A 36 4.66 2.74 -2.53
C CYS A 36 3.59 1.68 -2.85
N LEU A 37 3.46 0.65 -2.01
CA LEU A 37 2.40 -0.35 -2.13
C LEU A 37 1.00 0.29 -2.13
N TRP A 38 0.74 1.22 -1.21
CA TRP A 38 -0.56 1.91 -1.14
C TRP A 38 -0.81 2.83 -2.33
N LEU A 39 0.23 3.51 -2.83
CA LEU A 39 0.12 4.31 -4.06
C LEU A 39 -0.23 3.43 -5.25
N TRP A 40 0.46 2.30 -5.42
CA TRP A 40 0.16 1.33 -6.47
C TRP A 40 -1.26 0.76 -6.34
N ALA A 41 -1.69 0.48 -5.12
CA ALA A 41 -3.01 -0.06 -4.81
C ALA A 41 -4.17 0.89 -5.15
N VAL A 42 -3.95 2.20 -5.22
CA VAL A 42 -4.95 3.16 -5.71
C VAL A 42 -5.37 2.81 -7.14
N ASP A 43 -4.41 2.45 -7.99
CA ASP A 43 -4.66 2.10 -9.39
C ASP A 43 -5.19 0.66 -9.54
N HIS A 44 -4.82 -0.22 -8.59
CA HIS A 44 -5.15 -1.65 -8.60
C HIS A 44 -6.29 -2.04 -7.65
N LYS A 45 -7.00 -1.06 -7.09
CA LYS A 45 -8.12 -1.24 -6.13
C LYS A 45 -7.78 -2.13 -4.94
N GLY A 46 -6.54 -2.05 -4.43
CA GLY A 46 -6.12 -2.78 -3.24
C GLY A 46 -5.97 -4.30 -3.38
N LYS A 47 -6.04 -4.82 -4.61
CA LYS A 47 -5.88 -6.24 -4.88
C LYS A 47 -4.44 -6.54 -5.24
N VAL A 48 -3.85 -7.46 -4.49
CA VAL A 48 -2.53 -8.03 -4.74
C VAL A 48 -2.61 -9.50 -5.15
N ASP A 49 -3.81 -10.09 -5.11
CA ASP A 49 -4.08 -11.46 -5.56
C ASP A 49 -3.91 -11.59 -7.08
N GLY A 50 -3.23 -12.65 -7.51
CA GLY A 50 -2.90 -12.90 -8.92
C GLY A 50 -1.75 -12.07 -9.48
N CYS A 51 -1.17 -11.13 -8.72
CA CYS A 51 0.06 -10.43 -9.12
C CYS A 51 1.28 -11.32 -8.86
N ALA A 52 2.27 -11.26 -9.76
CA ALA A 52 3.54 -11.92 -9.53
C ALA A 52 4.28 -11.20 -8.38
N SER A 53 5.11 -11.94 -7.64
CA SER A 53 5.89 -11.34 -6.55
C SER A 53 6.79 -10.21 -7.04
N GLU A 54 7.29 -10.33 -8.27
CA GLU A 54 8.11 -9.35 -8.98
C GLU A 54 7.35 -8.05 -9.23
N ASP A 55 6.09 -8.13 -9.68
CA ASP A 55 5.25 -6.95 -9.91
C ASP A 55 5.05 -6.17 -8.60
N ILE A 56 4.86 -6.90 -7.49
CA ILE A 56 4.68 -6.30 -6.17
C ILE A 56 5.99 -5.65 -5.70
N SER A 57 7.13 -6.30 -5.94
CA SER A 57 8.45 -5.73 -5.63
C SER A 57 8.71 -4.45 -6.39
N ASP A 58 8.43 -4.44 -7.69
CA ASP A 58 8.60 -3.26 -8.54
C ASP A 58 7.66 -2.13 -8.09
N ALA A 59 6.40 -2.44 -7.79
CA ALA A 59 5.45 -1.50 -7.22
C ALA A 59 5.93 -0.90 -5.89
N CYS A 60 6.63 -1.69 -5.07
CA CYS A 60 7.17 -1.26 -3.78
C CYS A 60 8.56 -0.59 -3.89
N LEU A 61 9.15 -0.54 -5.09
CA LEU A 61 10.55 -0.16 -5.32
C LEU A 61 11.55 -0.99 -4.48
N TRP A 62 11.21 -2.26 -4.23
CA TRP A 62 12.03 -3.19 -3.49
C TRP A 62 13.09 -3.82 -4.39
N ARG A 63 14.31 -3.98 -3.85
CA ARG A 63 15.47 -4.52 -4.58
C ARG A 63 16.00 -5.84 -4.04
N GLY A 64 15.39 -6.35 -2.96
CA GLY A 64 15.74 -7.65 -2.41
C GLY A 64 14.90 -8.77 -3.05
N ASP A 65 14.77 -9.87 -2.33
CA ASP A 65 13.99 -11.01 -2.79
C ASP A 65 12.47 -10.70 -2.80
N SER A 66 11.83 -10.99 -3.94
CA SER A 66 10.42 -10.68 -4.17
C SER A 66 9.48 -11.55 -3.35
N ASP A 67 9.78 -12.84 -3.26
CA ASP A 67 8.97 -13.77 -2.48
C ASP A 67 9.07 -13.48 -0.97
N GLN A 68 10.26 -13.06 -0.51
CA GLN A 68 10.48 -12.58 0.84
C GLN A 68 9.62 -11.35 1.14
N LEU A 69 9.49 -10.41 0.19
CA LEU A 69 8.64 -9.23 0.36
C LEU A 69 7.18 -9.61 0.57
N VAL A 70 6.61 -10.36 -0.37
CA VAL A 70 5.19 -10.76 -0.31
C VAL A 70 4.92 -11.60 0.93
N THR A 71 5.80 -12.55 1.25
CA THR A 71 5.68 -13.39 2.45
C THR A 71 5.76 -12.56 3.72
N SER A 72 6.64 -11.56 3.77
CA SER A 72 6.79 -10.69 4.94
C SER A 72 5.59 -9.77 5.14
N LEU A 73 5.03 -9.20 4.06
CA LEU A 73 3.81 -8.40 4.10
C LEU A 73 2.61 -9.21 4.61
N LYS A 74 2.46 -10.46 4.15
CA LYS A 74 1.43 -11.39 4.66
C LYS A 74 1.66 -11.76 6.12
N LYS A 75 2.87 -12.19 6.48
CA LYS A 75 3.24 -12.62 7.84
C LYS A 75 3.07 -11.51 8.89
N THR A 76 3.27 -10.26 8.49
CA THR A 76 3.16 -9.09 9.38
C THR A 76 1.77 -8.44 9.37
N GLY A 77 0.84 -8.95 8.54
CA GLY A 77 -0.56 -8.54 8.50
C GLY A 77 -0.80 -7.21 7.81
N TRP A 78 -0.02 -6.91 6.77
CA TRP A 78 -0.26 -5.81 5.84
C TRP A 78 -1.05 -6.27 4.60
N ILE A 79 -0.90 -7.54 4.24
CA ILE A 79 -1.70 -8.22 3.21
C ILE A 79 -2.43 -9.37 3.91
N ASP A 80 -3.73 -9.46 3.68
CA ASP A 80 -4.57 -10.54 4.21
C ASP A 80 -4.40 -11.83 3.39
N LYS A 81 -4.91 -12.94 3.92
CA LYS A 81 -4.76 -14.27 3.30
C LYS A 81 -5.39 -14.36 1.90
N ASN A 82 -6.41 -13.54 1.65
CA ASN A 82 -7.10 -13.41 0.37
C ASN A 82 -6.34 -12.54 -0.65
N GLY A 83 -5.12 -12.07 -0.32
CA GLY A 83 -4.33 -11.24 -1.23
C GLY A 83 -4.87 -9.81 -1.35
N GLU A 84 -5.62 -9.31 -0.37
CA GLU A 84 -6.02 -7.91 -0.31
C GLU A 84 -5.16 -7.15 0.70
N ILE A 85 -4.92 -5.86 0.44
CA ILE A 85 -4.29 -5.00 1.45
C ILE A 85 -5.25 -4.88 2.65
N HIS A 86 -4.67 -5.06 3.84
CA HIS A 86 -5.43 -5.06 5.08
C HIS A 86 -6.21 -3.74 5.26
N ASP A 87 -7.49 -3.86 5.60
CA ASP A 87 -8.45 -2.76 5.76
C ASP A 87 -8.63 -1.84 4.52
N TRP A 88 -8.24 -2.28 3.32
CA TRP A 88 -8.36 -1.45 2.11
C TRP A 88 -9.79 -1.02 1.80
N SER A 89 -10.77 -1.91 2.00
CA SER A 89 -12.18 -1.60 1.79
C SER A 89 -12.72 -0.54 2.77
N GLN A 90 -12.14 -0.42 3.97
CA GLN A 90 -12.50 0.61 4.93
C GLN A 90 -11.86 1.97 4.59
N TYR A 91 -10.58 1.97 4.22
CA TYR A 91 -9.81 3.21 4.07
C TYR A 91 -9.57 3.62 2.61
N GLY A 92 -9.13 2.69 1.77
CA GLY A 92 -8.81 2.90 0.36
C GLY A 92 -10.04 3.23 -0.50
N ASP A 93 -11.14 2.49 -0.34
CA ASP A 93 -12.35 2.73 -1.13
C ASP A 93 -13.00 4.09 -0.85
N LYS A 94 -13.00 4.52 0.43
CA LYS A 94 -13.48 5.84 0.84
C LYS A 94 -12.64 6.95 0.21
N LEU A 95 -11.33 6.74 0.13
CA LEU A 95 -10.37 7.67 -0.46
C LEU A 95 -10.57 7.79 -1.98
N LEU A 96 -10.73 6.66 -2.67
CA LEU A 96 -11.01 6.61 -4.11
C LEU A 96 -12.32 7.32 -4.47
N ARG A 97 -13.40 7.08 -3.70
CA ARG A 97 -14.69 7.78 -3.88
C ARG A 97 -14.52 9.29 -3.76
N LYS A 98 -13.87 9.76 -2.69
CA LYS A 98 -13.61 11.21 -2.50
C LYS A 98 -12.71 11.82 -3.58
N SER A 99 -11.78 11.06 -4.15
CA SER A 99 -10.94 11.57 -5.26
C SER A 99 -11.78 11.75 -6.54
N ARG A 100 -12.62 10.76 -6.87
CA ARG A 100 -13.53 10.82 -8.02
C ARG A 100 -14.49 12.00 -7.93
N ASP A 101 -15.12 12.20 -6.76
CA ASP A 101 -16.07 13.29 -6.56
C ASP A 101 -15.40 14.67 -6.74
N ARG A 102 -14.16 14.83 -6.26
CA ARG A 102 -13.38 16.06 -6.45
C ARG A 102 -13.04 16.32 -7.91
N GLN A 103 -12.61 15.29 -8.64
CA GLN A 103 -12.30 15.42 -10.06
C GLN A 103 -13.55 15.72 -10.90
N ALA A 104 -14.71 15.19 -10.50
CA ALA A 104 -15.98 15.50 -11.16
C ALA A 104 -16.39 16.96 -10.93
N LYS A 105 -16.23 17.49 -9.71
CA LYS A 105 -16.48 18.91 -9.41
C LYS A 105 -15.54 19.84 -10.17
N TYR A 106 -14.24 19.58 -10.12
CA TYR A 106 -13.24 20.39 -10.84
C TYR A 106 -13.49 20.46 -12.34
N ARG A 107 -13.96 19.36 -12.97
CA ARG A 107 -14.34 19.37 -14.39
C ARG A 107 -15.55 20.27 -14.66
N LYS A 108 -16.58 20.19 -13.82
CA LYS A 108 -17.78 21.03 -13.96
C LYS A 108 -17.52 22.51 -13.73
N ASP A 109 -16.58 22.86 -12.84
CA ASP A 109 -16.28 24.25 -12.50
C ASP A 109 -15.37 24.93 -13.54
N ASN A 110 -14.76 24.17 -14.46
CA ASN A 110 -13.86 24.66 -15.52
C ASN A 110 -14.37 24.36 -16.95
N GLU A 111 -15.64 23.96 -17.09
CA GLU A 111 -16.41 23.92 -18.35
C GLU A 111 -17.33 25.14 -18.43
#